data_AF-A0A2V2ZPR4-F1
#
_entry.id   AF-A0A2V2ZPR4-F1
#
_cell.length_a   1.000
_cell.length_b   1.000
_cell.length_c   1.000
_cell.angle_alpha   90.00
_cell.angle_beta   90.00
_cell.angle_gamma   90.00
#
_symmetry.space_group_name_H-M   'P 1'
#
loop_
_entity.id
_entity.type
_entity.pdbx_description
1 polymer ?
#
loop_
_entity_poly.entity_id
_entity_poly.type
_entity_poly.pdbx_seq_one_letter_code
_entity_poly.pdbx_strand_id
1 'polypeptide(L)'
;MTKHAILIGINQIPEMPYLASPSSYAIKMKNWAEGQGYITALFVDEPRGESTSGECTRTYILNTVSTIIDEGTDQLLIYFAGHGVERAAGEDIWLFPGYLRDTSESASVLSCQQRAYRSGIKHVVFISDACRSASSATTVQGLDPGALFPNLTRNNRTEIDTFYSTHSGAKSIDVMDEDGNYRSVYSDNLLKCLNGEVTEVIRPIKRLNPPFPAVLSHELNDYLKTKVPDEIYLATGKKQFPIGSVSSSDPLFLSKFSEQVLVETIGETGLSLITDQEPIPVDTEVVSEKLNFYLRAKGGSSAREMQQIKRDFKLDYDFFTADALFQQGETGLYVKGVRNPLVFSSRQQDRQWNDARRNFSSPQIFDFSDVDHGSNAMYFIGNYGGKRFYPITLLRGFFTQVVFHKNELLTVNYFPTDPNGKHESRHYANEVAERKSNIIMAAKKGIFQSTYELNQGGNYYRKYKHLEPTLGLFAAYAYFQNGDFEGVHSLYDFLQQNNQSILGDISLLERLSNRYPSTQQNDMIQIPLLTQGWSYIDLLGYNPLENLVPYLQPGLWTSFSREGFRNIHDNLTQL
;
A
#
# COMPACT_ATOMS: atom_id res chain seq x y z
N MET A 1 -10.32 -29.32 5.08
CA MET A 1 -9.74 -28.05 4.61
C MET A 1 -8.52 -28.41 3.81
N THR A 2 -8.56 -28.18 2.51
CA THR A 2 -7.42 -28.44 1.63
C THR A 2 -6.49 -27.24 1.68
N LYS A 3 -5.23 -27.45 2.04
CA LYS A 3 -4.24 -26.38 2.23
C LYS A 3 -3.07 -26.60 1.29
N HIS A 4 -2.64 -25.54 0.62
CA HIS A 4 -1.48 -25.58 -0.27
C HIS A 4 -0.46 -24.51 0.13
N ALA A 5 0.81 -24.80 -0.08
CA ALA A 5 1.88 -23.84 0.13
C ALA A 5 2.82 -23.77 -1.08
N ILE A 6 3.17 -22.55 -1.50
CA ILE A 6 4.20 -22.25 -2.48
C ILE A 6 5.38 -21.66 -1.70
N LEU A 7 6.54 -22.34 -1.74
CA LEU A 7 7.71 -21.98 -0.95
C LEU A 7 8.84 -21.59 -1.92
N ILE A 8 9.22 -20.32 -1.90
CA ILE A 8 10.18 -19.75 -2.85
C ILE A 8 11.39 -19.23 -2.08
N GLY A 9 12.57 -19.70 -2.43
CA GLY A 9 13.84 -19.24 -1.86
C GLY A 9 14.88 -19.06 -2.95
N ILE A 10 15.32 -17.84 -3.19
CA ILE A 10 16.25 -17.53 -4.28
C ILE A 10 17.51 -16.87 -3.71
N ASN A 11 18.62 -17.60 -3.78
CA ASN A 11 19.92 -17.18 -3.28
C ASN A 11 20.66 -16.30 -4.30
N GLN A 12 20.61 -16.67 -5.57
CA GLN A 12 21.38 -16.07 -6.64
C GLN A 12 20.46 -15.39 -7.67
N ILE A 13 20.62 -14.08 -7.77
CA ILE A 13 20.05 -13.25 -8.84
C ILE A 13 21.23 -12.69 -9.65
N PRO A 14 21.19 -12.72 -11.01
CA PRO A 14 22.24 -12.12 -11.82
C PRO A 14 22.46 -10.64 -11.48
N GLU A 15 23.72 -10.21 -11.47
CA GLU A 15 24.14 -8.82 -11.13
C GLU A 15 23.75 -8.33 -9.73
N MET A 16 23.30 -9.21 -8.85
CA MET A 16 23.00 -8.91 -7.45
C MET A 16 23.90 -9.68 -6.48
N PRO A 17 24.10 -9.18 -5.25
CA PRO A 17 24.84 -9.91 -4.22
C PRO A 17 24.19 -11.27 -3.92
N TYR A 18 25.01 -12.29 -3.71
CA TYR A 18 24.54 -13.60 -3.26
C TYR A 18 23.91 -13.50 -1.86
N LEU A 19 22.79 -14.18 -1.65
CA LEU A 19 22.11 -14.32 -0.36
C LEU A 19 22.24 -15.78 0.11
N ALA A 20 22.75 -16.02 1.31
CA ALA A 20 23.08 -17.38 1.78
C ALA A 20 21.90 -18.13 2.43
N SER A 21 20.90 -17.39 2.91
CA SER A 21 19.79 -17.91 3.70
C SER A 21 18.52 -18.34 2.93
N PRO A 22 18.11 -17.74 1.78
CA PRO A 22 16.76 -17.91 1.24
C PRO A 22 16.27 -19.34 1.00
N SER A 23 17.01 -20.13 0.23
CA SER A 23 16.68 -21.53 -0.07
C SER A 23 16.56 -22.36 1.21
N SER A 24 17.44 -22.11 2.19
CA SER A 24 17.41 -22.84 3.46
C SER A 24 16.13 -22.58 4.27
N TYR A 25 15.62 -21.35 4.25
CA TYR A 25 14.37 -21.01 4.92
C TYR A 25 13.13 -21.46 4.15
N ALA A 26 13.15 -21.45 2.83
CA ALA A 26 12.07 -22.03 2.02
C ALA A 26 11.92 -23.54 2.31
N ILE A 27 13.03 -24.26 2.48
CA ILE A 27 13.03 -25.67 2.89
C ILE A 27 12.51 -25.85 4.32
N LYS A 28 12.97 -25.05 5.29
CA LYS A 28 12.43 -25.10 6.67
C LYS A 28 10.92 -24.82 6.70
N MET A 29 10.46 -23.85 5.91
CA MET A 29 9.04 -23.51 5.79
C MET A 29 8.24 -24.63 5.12
N LYS A 30 8.81 -25.31 4.11
CA LYS A 30 8.21 -26.52 3.52
C LYS A 30 7.99 -27.59 4.59
N ASN A 31 9.03 -27.92 5.36
CA ASN A 31 8.96 -28.96 6.39
C ASN A 31 7.90 -28.64 7.44
N TRP A 32 7.82 -27.37 7.87
CA TRP A 32 6.75 -26.91 8.76
C TRP A 32 5.36 -27.07 8.10
N ALA A 33 5.21 -26.61 6.86
CA ALA A 33 3.93 -26.64 6.15
C ALA A 33 3.43 -28.07 5.95
N GLU A 34 4.30 -29.00 5.55
CA GLU A 34 3.99 -30.44 5.46
C GLU A 34 3.56 -31.00 6.82
N GLY A 35 4.26 -30.64 7.91
CA GLY A 35 3.88 -31.01 9.27
C GLY A 35 2.51 -30.47 9.71
N GLN A 36 2.07 -29.36 9.11
CA GLN A 36 0.72 -28.80 9.30
C GLN A 36 -0.31 -29.35 8.30
N GLY A 37 0.06 -30.31 7.44
CA GLY A 37 -0.83 -30.93 6.45
C GLY A 37 -1.08 -30.08 5.20
N TYR A 38 -0.16 -29.19 4.85
CA TYR A 38 -0.18 -28.51 3.55
C TYR A 38 0.38 -29.42 2.45
N ILE A 39 -0.19 -29.31 1.26
CA ILE A 39 0.40 -29.82 0.02
C ILE A 39 1.37 -28.74 -0.50
N THR A 40 2.66 -29.04 -0.54
CA THR A 40 3.69 -28.03 -0.81
C THR A 40 4.27 -28.13 -2.21
N ALA A 41 4.57 -26.97 -2.82
CA ALA A 41 5.44 -26.86 -3.98
C ALA A 41 6.64 -25.96 -3.66
N LEU A 42 7.85 -26.46 -3.91
CA LEU A 42 9.12 -25.85 -3.53
C LEU A 42 9.88 -25.35 -4.76
N PHE A 43 10.23 -24.07 -4.76
CA PHE A 43 11.01 -23.40 -5.80
C PHE A 43 12.26 -22.79 -5.18
N VAL A 44 13.39 -23.50 -5.32
CA VAL A 44 14.69 -23.06 -4.80
C VAL A 44 15.78 -23.27 -5.83
N ASP A 45 16.77 -22.37 -5.84
CA ASP A 45 17.96 -22.48 -6.68
C ASP A 45 19.06 -23.33 -6.01
N GLU A 46 19.01 -23.50 -4.69
CA GLU A 46 19.86 -24.42 -3.92
C GLU A 46 19.03 -25.45 -3.14
N PRO A 47 18.67 -26.60 -3.73
CA PRO A 47 17.72 -27.55 -3.13
C PRO A 47 18.24 -28.31 -1.91
N ARG A 48 19.55 -28.37 -1.68
CA ARG A 48 20.17 -29.04 -0.50
C ARG A 48 19.65 -30.47 -0.25
N GLY A 49 19.35 -31.22 -1.32
CA GLY A 49 18.84 -32.60 -1.28
C GLY A 49 17.31 -32.73 -1.34
N GLU A 50 16.57 -31.62 -1.30
CA GLU A 50 15.12 -31.61 -1.49
C GLU A 50 14.73 -31.69 -2.97
N SER A 51 13.56 -32.26 -3.25
CA SER A 51 12.96 -32.22 -4.59
C SER A 51 12.27 -30.87 -4.81
N THR A 52 12.58 -30.21 -5.92
CA THR A 52 11.91 -28.96 -6.35
C THR A 52 10.73 -29.25 -7.27
N SER A 53 9.77 -28.34 -7.30
CA SER A 53 8.56 -28.42 -8.13
C SER A 53 8.76 -27.85 -9.54
N GLY A 54 9.89 -27.19 -9.79
CA GLY A 54 10.22 -26.61 -11.09
C GLY A 54 11.33 -25.56 -10.97
N GLU A 55 11.56 -24.85 -12.07
CA GLU A 55 12.49 -23.72 -12.10
C GLU A 55 11.93 -22.53 -11.31
N CYS A 56 12.82 -21.71 -10.75
CA CYS A 56 12.45 -20.47 -10.05
C CYS A 56 12.07 -19.35 -11.03
N THR A 57 11.06 -19.58 -11.86
CA THR A 57 10.54 -18.58 -12.81
C THR A 57 9.10 -18.23 -12.47
N ARG A 58 8.70 -17.00 -12.81
CA ARG A 58 7.32 -16.54 -12.59
C ARG A 58 6.32 -17.45 -13.30
N THR A 59 6.65 -17.89 -14.51
CA THR A 59 5.78 -18.72 -15.34
C THR A 59 5.50 -20.09 -14.71
N TYR A 60 6.51 -20.80 -14.20
CA TYR A 60 6.31 -22.10 -13.54
C TYR A 60 5.46 -21.97 -12.27
N ILE A 61 5.71 -20.92 -11.48
CA ILE A 61 4.97 -20.67 -10.24
C ILE A 61 3.52 -20.30 -10.55
N LEU A 62 3.26 -19.45 -11.55
CA LEU A 62 1.91 -19.10 -11.99
C LEU A 62 1.12 -20.33 -12.46
N ASN A 63 1.75 -21.22 -13.24
CA ASN A 63 1.12 -22.46 -13.68
C ASN A 63 0.77 -23.36 -12.50
N THR A 64 1.67 -23.46 -11.51
CA THR A 64 1.46 -24.24 -10.29
C THR A 64 0.30 -23.68 -9.47
N VAL A 65 0.24 -22.36 -9.27
CA VAL A 65 -0.88 -21.70 -8.58
C VAL A 65 -2.19 -21.92 -9.34
N SER A 66 -2.17 -21.88 -10.67
CA SER A 66 -3.36 -22.13 -11.49
C SER A 66 -3.89 -23.55 -11.30
N THR A 67 -3.01 -24.56 -11.33
CA THR A 67 -3.37 -25.96 -11.03
C THR A 67 -3.97 -26.10 -9.64
N ILE A 68 -3.35 -25.51 -8.61
CA ILE A 68 -3.86 -25.55 -7.23
C ILE A 68 -5.26 -24.94 -7.12
N ILE A 69 -5.51 -23.84 -7.83
CA ILE A 69 -6.82 -23.18 -7.86
C ILE A 69 -7.87 -24.07 -8.55
N ASP A 70 -7.49 -24.80 -9.59
CA ASP A 70 -8.39 -25.69 -10.34
C ASP A 70 -8.70 -27.00 -9.60
N GLU A 71 -7.72 -27.54 -8.87
CA GLU A 71 -7.90 -28.72 -8.00
C GLU A 71 -8.74 -28.42 -6.75
N GLY A 72 -8.83 -27.13 -6.37
CA GLY A 72 -9.60 -26.65 -5.24
C GLY A 72 -8.76 -26.55 -3.97
N THR A 73 -8.55 -25.32 -3.52
CA THR A 73 -7.82 -25.01 -2.29
C THR A 73 -8.65 -24.11 -1.38
N ASP A 74 -8.72 -24.44 -0.09
CA ASP A 74 -9.36 -23.58 0.91
C ASP A 74 -8.38 -22.50 1.40
N GLN A 75 -7.08 -22.84 1.48
CA GLN A 75 -6.03 -21.94 1.94
C GLN A 75 -4.75 -22.09 1.11
N LEU A 76 -4.19 -20.96 0.69
CA LEU A 76 -2.93 -20.90 -0.04
C LEU A 76 -1.94 -20.01 0.69
N LEU A 77 -0.81 -20.59 1.11
CA LEU A 77 0.32 -19.85 1.67
C LEU A 77 1.40 -19.67 0.61
N ILE A 78 1.93 -18.46 0.44
CA ILE A 78 3.04 -18.15 -0.45
C ILE A 78 4.14 -17.51 0.38
N TYR A 79 5.23 -18.25 0.57
CA TYR A 79 6.44 -17.77 1.24
C TYR A 79 7.50 -17.42 0.19
N PHE A 80 8.07 -16.22 0.30
CA PHE A 80 9.18 -15.78 -0.54
C PHE A 80 10.33 -15.28 0.34
N ALA A 81 11.54 -15.80 0.09
CA ALA A 81 12.78 -15.22 0.58
C ALA A 81 13.73 -14.96 -0.60
N GLY A 82 14.38 -13.79 -0.59
CA GLY A 82 15.33 -13.42 -1.63
C GLY A 82 15.41 -11.91 -1.87
N HIS A 83 15.87 -11.54 -3.06
CA HIS A 83 15.90 -10.13 -3.46
C HIS A 83 14.50 -9.60 -3.74
N GLY A 84 14.22 -8.43 -3.18
CA GLY A 84 13.02 -7.68 -3.42
C GLY A 84 13.31 -6.19 -3.44
N VAL A 85 12.43 -5.46 -4.10
CA VAL A 85 12.52 -4.01 -4.27
C VAL A 85 11.14 -3.41 -4.14
N GLU A 86 11.09 -2.16 -3.71
CA GLU A 86 9.87 -1.38 -3.73
C GLU A 86 9.97 -0.35 -4.86
N ARG A 87 9.10 -0.47 -5.87
CA ARG A 87 9.09 0.44 -7.03
C ARG A 87 8.35 1.74 -6.71
N ALA A 88 7.22 1.61 -6.02
CA ALA A 88 6.39 2.69 -5.50
C ALA A 88 5.91 2.33 -4.10
N ALA A 89 5.43 3.31 -3.34
CA ALA A 89 4.91 3.07 -1.99
C ALA A 89 3.86 1.96 -2.03
N GLY A 90 4.19 0.81 -1.42
CA GLY A 90 3.31 -0.34 -1.38
C GLY A 90 3.29 -1.28 -2.59
N GLU A 91 4.18 -1.05 -3.55
CA GLU A 91 4.42 -1.92 -4.69
C GLU A 91 5.72 -2.70 -4.48
N ASP A 92 5.58 -3.81 -3.78
CA ASP A 92 6.67 -4.74 -3.51
C ASP A 92 6.82 -5.73 -4.67
N ILE A 93 8.04 -5.80 -5.20
CA ILE A 93 8.39 -6.66 -6.32
C ILE A 93 9.40 -7.71 -5.85
N TRP A 94 9.05 -8.98 -6.03
CA TRP A 94 9.96 -10.12 -5.88
C TRP A 94 10.70 -10.35 -7.19
N LEU A 95 12.02 -10.54 -7.13
CA LEU A 95 12.86 -10.72 -8.30
C LEU A 95 13.15 -12.22 -8.53
N PHE A 96 13.03 -12.67 -9.78
CA PHE A 96 13.44 -14.01 -10.21
C PHE A 96 14.70 -13.92 -11.08
N PRO A 97 15.50 -15.00 -11.22
CA PRO A 97 16.77 -14.96 -11.94
C PRO A 97 16.67 -14.50 -13.40
N GLY A 98 15.48 -14.65 -14.03
CA GLY A 98 15.24 -14.27 -15.43
C GLY A 98 15.08 -12.77 -15.69
N TYR A 99 14.97 -11.93 -14.64
CA TYR A 99 14.48 -10.54 -14.76
C TYR A 99 15.30 -9.63 -15.71
N LEU A 100 16.60 -9.90 -15.90
CA LEU A 100 17.45 -9.12 -16.80
C LEU A 100 17.11 -9.34 -18.28
N ARG A 101 16.59 -10.52 -18.64
CA ARG A 101 16.23 -10.87 -20.02
C ARG A 101 14.76 -10.61 -20.31
N ASP A 102 13.92 -10.82 -19.31
CA ASP A 102 12.47 -10.61 -19.35
C ASP A 102 12.07 -9.88 -18.08
N THR A 103 11.67 -8.62 -18.20
CA THR A 103 11.27 -7.79 -17.06
C THR A 103 10.03 -8.34 -16.34
N SER A 104 9.26 -9.21 -17.00
CA SER A 104 8.14 -9.94 -16.42
C SER A 104 8.56 -11.13 -15.56
N GLU A 105 9.83 -11.53 -15.53
CA GLU A 105 10.39 -12.47 -14.55
C GLU A 105 10.62 -11.78 -13.19
N SER A 106 9.56 -11.14 -12.72
CA SER A 106 9.41 -10.50 -11.41
C SER A 106 7.93 -10.55 -11.01
N ALA A 107 7.63 -10.58 -9.71
CA ALA A 107 6.25 -10.65 -9.22
C ALA A 107 5.89 -9.46 -8.34
N SER A 108 4.82 -8.75 -8.69
CA SER A 108 4.23 -7.72 -7.84
C SER A 108 3.31 -8.37 -6.81
N VAL A 109 3.65 -8.20 -5.52
CA VAL A 109 2.82 -8.70 -4.40
C VAL A 109 1.44 -8.06 -4.45
N LEU A 110 1.36 -6.77 -4.77
CA LEU A 110 0.11 -6.04 -4.91
C LEU A 110 -0.77 -6.65 -6.01
N SER A 111 -0.20 -6.91 -7.19
CA SER A 111 -0.92 -7.54 -8.31
C SER A 111 -1.37 -8.97 -7.96
N CYS A 112 -0.58 -9.70 -7.15
CA CYS A 112 -0.97 -11.01 -6.64
C CYS A 112 -2.17 -10.93 -5.69
N GLN A 113 -2.17 -9.99 -4.73
CA GLN A 113 -3.29 -9.79 -3.81
C GLN A 113 -4.59 -9.47 -4.55
N GLN A 114 -4.53 -8.58 -5.55
CA GLN A 114 -5.71 -8.19 -6.33
C GLN A 114 -6.33 -9.36 -7.10
N ARG A 115 -5.48 -10.24 -7.66
CA ARG A 115 -5.95 -11.46 -8.34
C ARG A 115 -6.40 -12.54 -7.35
N ALA A 116 -5.78 -12.61 -6.17
CA ALA A 116 -6.16 -13.52 -5.11
C ALA A 116 -7.60 -13.23 -4.60
N TYR A 117 -8.02 -11.96 -4.49
CA TYR A 117 -9.41 -11.60 -4.16
C TYR A 117 -10.44 -12.19 -5.14
N ARG A 118 -10.01 -12.51 -6.37
CA ARG A 118 -10.87 -13.03 -7.44
C ARG A 118 -10.59 -14.51 -7.77
N SER A 119 -9.70 -15.14 -7.02
CA SER A 119 -9.24 -16.53 -7.25
C SER A 119 -10.24 -17.59 -6.78
N GLY A 120 -11.14 -17.23 -5.86
CA GLY A 120 -12.08 -18.17 -5.24
C GLY A 120 -11.53 -18.90 -4.00
N ILE A 121 -10.25 -18.73 -3.67
CA ILE A 121 -9.62 -19.28 -2.46
C ILE A 121 -10.15 -18.51 -1.23
N LYS A 122 -10.47 -19.20 -0.13
CA LYS A 122 -11.04 -18.52 1.06
C LYS A 122 -10.00 -17.73 1.84
N HIS A 123 -8.77 -18.24 1.94
CA HIS A 123 -7.70 -17.61 2.69
C HIS A 123 -6.37 -17.67 1.94
N VAL A 124 -5.79 -16.52 1.65
CA VAL A 124 -4.47 -16.42 1.00
C VAL A 124 -3.50 -15.72 1.93
N VAL A 125 -2.32 -16.30 2.14
CA VAL A 125 -1.31 -15.76 3.04
C VAL A 125 -0.03 -15.52 2.26
N PHE A 126 0.43 -14.27 2.21
CA PHE A 126 1.73 -13.90 1.64
C PHE A 126 2.73 -13.65 2.77
N ILE A 127 3.92 -14.23 2.66
CA ILE A 127 5.02 -13.97 3.59
C ILE A 127 6.23 -13.59 2.76
N SER A 128 6.73 -12.37 2.93
CA SER A 128 7.85 -11.82 2.19
C SER A 128 9.00 -11.52 3.13
N ASP A 129 10.06 -12.31 3.03
CA ASP A 129 11.37 -12.02 3.61
C ASP A 129 12.32 -11.46 2.54
N ALA A 130 12.11 -10.19 2.21
CA ALA A 130 12.86 -9.51 1.17
C ALA A 130 13.06 -8.04 1.52
N CYS A 131 14.04 -7.41 0.87
CA CYS A 131 14.19 -5.96 0.96
C CYS A 131 12.99 -5.25 0.33
N ARG A 132 12.69 -4.05 0.84
CA ARG A 132 11.70 -3.11 0.30
C ARG A 132 12.34 -1.75 0.04
N SER A 133 13.65 -1.70 -0.12
CA SER A 133 14.35 -0.46 -0.45
C SER A 133 14.20 -0.15 -1.92
N ALA A 134 13.93 1.11 -2.25
CA ALA A 134 13.96 1.58 -3.63
C ALA A 134 15.33 1.31 -4.25
N SER A 135 15.34 0.76 -5.47
CA SER A 135 16.57 0.61 -6.25
C SER A 135 16.82 1.85 -7.09
N SER A 136 18.07 2.31 -7.11
CA SER A 136 18.53 3.34 -8.04
C SER A 136 18.96 2.78 -9.40
N ALA A 137 18.96 1.45 -9.56
CA ALA A 137 19.33 0.82 -10.82
C ALA A 137 18.22 1.02 -11.85
N THR A 138 18.58 1.56 -13.02
CA THR A 138 17.64 1.85 -14.12
C THR A 138 16.90 0.58 -14.57
N THR A 139 17.57 -0.57 -14.55
CA THR A 139 17.00 -1.89 -14.86
C THR A 139 15.83 -2.26 -13.94
N VAL A 140 15.87 -1.83 -12.68
CA VAL A 140 14.80 -2.11 -11.70
C VAL A 140 13.62 -1.14 -11.87
N GLN A 141 13.87 0.08 -12.36
CA GLN A 141 12.82 1.06 -12.64
C GLN A 141 11.99 0.69 -13.88
N GLY A 142 12.59 0.00 -14.85
CA GLY A 142 11.91 -0.49 -16.05
C GLY A 142 11.28 -1.88 -15.93
N LEU A 143 11.15 -2.44 -14.72
CA LEU A 143 10.49 -3.73 -14.52
C LEU A 143 9.01 -3.67 -14.92
N ASP A 144 8.49 -4.78 -15.45
CA ASP A 144 7.06 -4.99 -15.73
C ASP A 144 6.57 -6.21 -14.92
N PRO A 145 6.39 -6.06 -13.61
CA PRO A 145 6.16 -7.19 -12.73
C PRO A 145 4.79 -7.84 -12.94
N GLY A 146 4.80 -9.14 -13.21
CA GLY A 146 3.58 -9.93 -13.34
C GLY A 146 2.95 -10.31 -11.99
N ALA A 147 1.83 -11.03 -12.04
CA ALA A 147 1.28 -11.72 -10.88
C ALA A 147 1.57 -13.22 -10.93
N LEU A 148 1.58 -13.85 -9.76
CA LEU A 148 1.66 -15.32 -9.59
C LEU A 148 0.28 -15.99 -9.61
N PHE A 149 -0.79 -15.21 -9.81
CA PHE A 149 -2.16 -15.70 -9.89
C PHE A 149 -2.73 -15.53 -11.30
N PRO A 150 -3.54 -16.49 -11.79
CA PRO A 150 -4.26 -16.33 -13.04
C PRO A 150 -5.28 -15.19 -12.95
N ASN A 151 -5.67 -14.63 -14.11
CA ASN A 151 -6.75 -13.64 -14.15
C ASN A 151 -8.10 -14.36 -14.09
N LEU A 152 -8.67 -14.47 -12.88
CA LEU A 152 -9.94 -15.14 -12.66
C LEU A 152 -11.00 -14.15 -12.13
N THR A 153 -12.25 -14.60 -12.14
CA THR A 153 -13.40 -13.83 -11.64
C THR A 153 -14.34 -14.74 -10.86
N ARG A 154 -13.80 -15.51 -9.91
CA ARG A 154 -14.58 -16.42 -9.07
C ARG A 154 -15.24 -15.64 -7.92
N ASN A 155 -16.47 -16.02 -7.59
CA ASN A 155 -17.27 -15.35 -6.56
C ASN A 155 -17.02 -16.02 -5.19
N ASN A 156 -16.10 -15.47 -4.40
CA ASN A 156 -15.93 -15.86 -3.01
C ASN A 156 -15.35 -14.70 -2.21
N ARG A 157 -15.64 -14.63 -0.91
CA ARG A 157 -14.94 -13.71 -0.01
C ARG A 157 -13.59 -14.32 0.33
N THR A 158 -12.53 -13.75 -0.25
CA THR A 158 -11.15 -14.12 0.07
C THR A 158 -10.63 -13.22 1.18
N GLU A 159 -10.20 -13.80 2.29
CA GLU A 159 -9.39 -13.11 3.30
C GLU A 159 -7.91 -13.21 2.88
N ILE A 160 -7.20 -12.09 2.88
CA ILE A 160 -5.78 -12.02 2.52
C ILE A 160 -4.96 -11.49 3.70
N ASP A 161 -3.98 -12.29 4.12
CA ASP A 161 -2.97 -11.84 5.07
C ASP A 161 -1.63 -11.67 4.35
N THR A 162 -0.86 -10.66 4.72
CA THR A 162 0.45 -10.39 4.14
C THR A 162 1.42 -9.97 5.22
N PHE A 163 2.56 -10.62 5.32
CA PHE A 163 3.60 -10.34 6.31
C PHE A 163 4.91 -10.00 5.60
N TYR A 164 5.46 -8.83 5.88
CA TYR A 164 6.75 -8.37 5.38
C TYR A 164 7.79 -8.35 6.50
N SER A 165 9.01 -8.79 6.20
CA SER A 165 10.11 -8.78 7.15
C SER A 165 10.61 -7.39 7.52
N THR A 166 10.28 -6.37 6.73
CA THR A 166 10.67 -4.99 6.94
C THR A 166 9.62 -4.00 6.41
N HIS A 167 9.69 -2.74 6.83
CA HIS A 167 8.80 -1.69 6.35
C HIS A 167 9.22 -1.16 4.97
N SER A 168 8.30 -0.49 4.28
CA SER A 168 8.56 0.24 3.02
C SER A 168 9.85 1.08 3.10
N GLY A 169 10.67 1.03 2.05
CA GLY A 169 11.96 1.70 1.94
C GLY A 169 13.14 1.07 2.71
N ALA A 170 12.94 0.01 3.49
CA ALA A 170 14.00 -0.60 4.31
C ALA A 170 14.54 -1.92 3.76
N LYS A 171 15.68 -2.35 4.31
CA LYS A 171 16.31 -3.63 3.99
C LYS A 171 15.83 -4.72 4.94
N SER A 172 15.77 -5.97 4.45
CA SER A 172 15.80 -7.17 5.28
C SER A 172 17.25 -7.55 5.54
N ILE A 173 17.56 -8.02 6.75
CA ILE A 173 18.92 -8.21 7.24
C ILE A 173 19.10 -9.66 7.67
N ASP A 174 20.05 -10.33 7.01
CA ASP A 174 20.63 -11.57 7.50
C ASP A 174 21.72 -11.29 8.54
N VAL A 175 21.74 -12.13 9.56
CA VAL A 175 22.72 -12.12 10.64
C VAL A 175 23.64 -13.32 10.48
N MET A 176 24.94 -13.10 10.62
CA MET A 176 25.92 -14.17 10.66
C MET A 176 26.07 -14.65 12.11
N ASP A 177 25.98 -15.96 12.33
CA ASP A 177 26.23 -16.58 13.63
C ASP A 177 27.73 -16.78 13.89
N GLU A 178 28.06 -17.31 15.08
CA GLU A 178 29.44 -17.55 15.52
C GLU A 178 30.16 -18.58 14.64
N ASP A 179 29.41 -19.50 14.03
CA ASP A 179 29.90 -20.53 13.13
C ASP A 179 30.05 -20.05 11.67
N GLY A 180 29.74 -18.77 11.41
CA GLY A 180 29.84 -18.15 10.09
C GLY A 180 28.66 -18.44 9.16
N ASN A 181 27.57 -19.03 9.66
CA ASN A 181 26.36 -19.27 8.89
C ASN A 181 25.44 -18.05 8.94
N TYR A 182 24.82 -17.73 7.82
CA TYR A 182 23.82 -16.65 7.75
C TYR A 182 22.43 -17.18 8.09
N ARG A 183 21.71 -16.42 8.92
CA ARG A 183 20.34 -16.70 9.34
C ARG A 183 19.48 -15.44 9.24
N SER A 184 18.20 -15.61 8.92
CA SER A 184 17.20 -14.54 8.94
C SER A 184 16.50 -14.54 10.29
N VAL A 185 16.68 -13.46 11.06
CA VAL A 185 16.01 -13.29 12.36
C VAL A 185 14.50 -13.24 12.20
N TYR A 186 14.00 -12.67 11.10
CA TYR A 186 12.57 -12.62 10.82
C TYR A 186 12.01 -14.04 10.59
N SER A 187 12.61 -14.80 9.68
CA SER A 187 12.14 -16.13 9.34
C SER A 187 12.35 -17.14 10.49
N ASP A 188 13.39 -16.97 11.32
CA ASP A 188 13.54 -17.71 12.57
C ASP A 188 12.37 -17.46 13.54
N ASN A 189 12.06 -16.18 13.83
CA ASN A 189 10.96 -15.84 14.74
C ASN A 189 9.60 -16.30 14.21
N LEU A 190 9.38 -16.17 12.90
CA LEU A 190 8.20 -16.67 12.22
C LEU A 190 8.06 -18.19 12.43
N LEU A 191 9.11 -18.97 12.14
CA LEU A 191 9.08 -20.43 12.31
C LEU A 191 8.90 -20.84 13.78
N LYS A 192 9.53 -20.16 14.75
CA LYS A 192 9.31 -20.42 16.19
C LYS A 192 7.83 -20.28 16.56
N CYS A 193 7.19 -19.20 16.11
CA CYS A 193 5.76 -18.99 16.32
C CYS A 193 4.93 -20.09 15.67
N LEU A 194 5.20 -20.37 14.39
CA LEU A 194 4.45 -21.35 13.61
C LEU A 194 4.62 -22.80 14.11
N ASN A 195 5.75 -23.13 14.74
CA ASN A 195 5.98 -24.42 15.40
C ASN A 195 5.38 -24.50 16.82
N GLY A 196 4.83 -23.41 17.35
CA GLY A 196 4.22 -23.38 18.67
C GLY A 196 5.23 -23.21 19.82
N GLU A 197 6.46 -22.81 19.53
CA GLU A 197 7.48 -22.52 20.55
C GLU A 197 7.20 -21.21 21.30
N VAL A 198 6.34 -20.36 20.72
CA VAL A 198 5.91 -19.08 21.30
C VAL A 198 4.44 -19.18 21.71
N THR A 199 4.22 -19.37 23.00
CA THR A 199 2.87 -19.55 23.57
C THR A 199 2.00 -18.29 23.47
N GLU A 200 2.63 -17.11 23.50
CA GLU A 200 1.97 -15.80 23.41
C GLU A 200 1.14 -15.63 22.12
N VAL A 201 1.48 -16.35 21.04
CA VAL A 201 0.77 -16.26 19.75
C VAL A 201 -0.33 -17.30 19.55
N ILE A 202 -0.48 -18.23 20.50
CA ILE A 202 -1.43 -19.33 20.40
C ILE A 202 -2.77 -18.91 21.02
N ARG A 203 -3.86 -19.09 20.28
CA ARG A 203 -5.24 -18.83 20.75
C ARG A 203 -6.15 -20.01 20.40
N PRO A 204 -7.20 -20.26 21.20
CA PRO A 204 -8.22 -21.23 20.82
C PRO A 204 -9.08 -20.69 19.67
N ILE A 205 -9.29 -21.50 18.63
CA ILE A 205 -10.30 -21.25 17.60
C ILE A 205 -11.68 -21.53 18.20
N LYS A 206 -12.50 -20.49 18.40
CA LYS A 206 -13.77 -20.60 19.14
C LYS A 206 -14.97 -20.85 18.24
N ARG A 207 -14.92 -20.42 16.96
CA ARG A 207 -16.05 -20.61 16.02
C ARG A 207 -16.11 -22.01 15.43
N LEU A 208 -15.17 -22.90 15.78
CA LEU A 208 -15.21 -24.32 15.44
C LEU A 208 -15.38 -25.17 16.72
N ASN A 209 -16.13 -26.27 16.60
CA ASN A 209 -16.39 -27.19 17.69
C ASN A 209 -15.88 -28.60 17.33
N PRO A 210 -14.99 -29.23 18.12
CA PRO A 210 -14.36 -28.68 19.33
C PRO A 210 -13.36 -27.55 19.03
N PRO A 211 -13.14 -26.62 19.98
CA PRO A 211 -12.10 -25.61 19.84
C PRO A 211 -10.72 -26.26 19.90
N PHE A 212 -9.73 -25.66 19.26
CA PHE A 212 -8.36 -26.15 19.28
C PHE A 212 -7.35 -25.00 19.30
N PRO A 213 -6.14 -25.20 19.86
CA PRO A 213 -5.10 -24.18 19.85
C PRO A 213 -4.55 -23.97 18.44
N ALA A 214 -4.40 -22.71 18.05
CA ALA A 214 -3.88 -22.35 16.74
C ALA A 214 -3.06 -21.05 16.80
N VAL A 215 -2.14 -20.88 15.84
CA VAL A 215 -1.53 -19.57 15.56
C VAL A 215 -2.48 -18.78 14.68
N LEU A 216 -2.92 -17.63 15.20
CA LEU A 216 -3.72 -16.66 14.47
C LEU A 216 -2.83 -15.56 13.86
N SER A 217 -3.26 -15.03 12.71
CA SER A 217 -2.48 -14.05 11.95
C SER A 217 -2.25 -12.74 12.71
N HIS A 218 -3.21 -12.29 13.53
CA HIS A 218 -3.09 -11.05 14.31
C HIS A 218 -2.01 -11.14 15.38
N GLU A 219 -2.06 -12.19 16.20
CA GLU A 219 -1.11 -12.43 17.28
C GLU A 219 0.31 -12.64 16.73
N LEU A 220 0.44 -13.37 15.62
CA LEU A 220 1.71 -13.52 14.92
C LEU A 220 2.27 -12.15 14.46
N ASN A 221 1.43 -11.33 13.83
CA ASN A 221 1.85 -10.00 13.34
C ASN A 221 2.36 -9.11 14.49
N ASP A 222 1.64 -9.09 15.61
CA ASP A 222 2.00 -8.27 16.78
C ASP A 222 3.30 -8.75 17.42
N TYR A 223 3.48 -10.07 17.56
CA TYR A 223 4.73 -10.63 18.07
C TYR A 223 5.93 -10.27 17.19
N LEU A 224 5.83 -10.46 15.87
CA LEU A 224 6.90 -10.17 14.93
C LEU A 224 7.30 -8.69 14.94
N LYS A 225 6.33 -7.78 15.04
CA LYS A 225 6.54 -6.33 15.14
C LYS A 225 7.32 -5.93 16.40
N THR A 226 7.21 -6.69 17.47
CA THR A 226 7.89 -6.39 18.74
C THR A 226 9.24 -7.08 18.84
N LYS A 227 9.33 -8.38 18.56
CA LYS A 227 10.52 -9.16 18.86
C LYS A 227 11.64 -9.05 17.84
N VAL A 228 11.30 -9.02 16.55
CA VAL A 228 12.32 -8.96 15.48
C VAL A 228 13.18 -7.69 15.55
N PRO A 229 12.63 -6.49 15.79
CA PRO A 229 13.47 -5.29 15.94
C PRO A 229 14.48 -5.40 17.08
N ASP A 230 14.07 -5.96 18.22
CA ASP A 230 14.92 -6.12 19.40
C ASP A 230 16.06 -7.11 19.12
N GLU A 231 15.74 -8.28 18.56
CA GLU A 231 16.75 -9.30 18.24
C GLU A 231 17.73 -8.82 17.16
N ILE A 232 17.25 -8.14 16.10
CA ILE A 232 18.12 -7.57 15.07
C ILE A 232 19.05 -6.50 15.65
N TYR A 233 18.53 -5.64 16.53
CA TYR A 233 19.33 -4.61 17.16
C TYR A 233 20.41 -5.18 18.07
N LEU A 234 20.08 -6.20 18.86
CA LEU A 234 21.05 -6.90 19.71
C LEU A 234 22.14 -7.60 18.88
N ALA A 235 21.77 -8.21 17.75
CA ALA A 235 22.70 -8.95 16.92
C ALA A 235 23.59 -8.07 16.03
N THR A 236 23.10 -6.91 15.58
CA THR A 236 23.77 -6.13 14.51
C THR A 236 23.93 -4.65 14.80
N GLY A 237 23.28 -4.12 15.84
CA GLY A 237 23.13 -2.68 16.08
C GLY A 237 22.27 -1.94 15.05
N LYS A 238 21.72 -2.64 14.04
CA LYS A 238 20.81 -2.08 13.02
C LYS A 238 19.37 -2.25 13.45
N LYS A 239 18.44 -1.72 12.65
CA LYS A 239 17.00 -1.83 12.89
C LYS A 239 16.31 -2.42 11.67
N GLN A 240 15.41 -3.36 11.92
CA GLN A 240 14.49 -3.94 10.95
C GLN A 240 13.13 -4.03 11.62
N PHE A 241 12.08 -3.55 10.95
CA PHE A 241 10.74 -3.44 11.52
C PHE A 241 9.75 -4.19 10.64
N PRO A 242 9.37 -5.43 10.99
CA PRO A 242 8.33 -6.15 10.26
C PRO A 242 7.01 -5.40 10.23
N ILE A 243 6.23 -5.65 9.19
CA ILE A 243 4.88 -5.12 9.05
C ILE A 243 4.00 -6.16 8.36
N GLY A 244 2.79 -6.37 8.87
CA GLY A 244 1.84 -7.27 8.22
C GLY A 244 0.43 -6.71 8.20
N SER A 245 -0.28 -6.96 7.09
CA SER A 245 -1.70 -6.68 6.85
C SER A 245 -2.48 -7.95 7.13
N VAL A 246 -3.45 -7.88 8.03
CA VAL A 246 -4.23 -9.05 8.46
C VAL A 246 -5.70 -8.71 8.32
N SER A 247 -6.38 -9.44 7.44
CA SER A 247 -7.83 -9.38 7.27
C SER A 247 -8.52 -10.60 7.85
N SER A 248 -7.81 -11.73 7.96
CA SER A 248 -8.36 -12.96 8.48
C SER A 248 -8.72 -12.86 9.97
N SER A 249 -9.75 -13.60 10.34
CA SER A 249 -10.20 -13.76 11.73
C SER A 249 -10.62 -15.21 11.97
N ASP A 250 -10.90 -15.57 13.22
CA ASP A 250 -11.50 -16.85 13.59
C ASP A 250 -12.66 -17.18 12.61
N PRO A 251 -12.65 -18.35 11.93
CA PRO A 251 -11.88 -19.55 12.21
C PRO A 251 -10.63 -19.78 11.35
N LEU A 252 -10.10 -18.76 10.67
CA LEU A 252 -8.89 -18.89 9.85
C LEU A 252 -7.63 -18.86 10.73
N PHE A 253 -6.65 -19.71 10.41
CA PHE A 253 -5.43 -19.90 11.18
C PHE A 253 -4.25 -20.35 10.31
N LEU A 254 -3.03 -20.27 10.83
CA LEU A 254 -1.81 -20.67 10.13
C LEU A 254 -1.32 -22.06 10.57
N SER A 255 -1.23 -22.28 11.88
CA SER A 255 -0.84 -23.56 12.51
C SER A 255 -1.92 -24.05 13.45
N LYS A 256 -2.09 -25.37 13.54
CA LYS A 256 -2.97 -26.06 14.50
C LYS A 256 -2.12 -26.94 15.41
N PHE A 257 -2.47 -26.97 16.70
CA PHE A 257 -1.83 -27.84 17.69
C PHE A 257 -2.85 -28.75 18.38
N SER A 258 -2.37 -29.78 19.07
CA SER A 258 -3.20 -30.68 19.88
C SER A 258 -3.61 -30.01 21.21
N GLU A 259 -4.69 -30.49 21.82
CA GLU A 259 -5.19 -29.97 23.10
C GLU A 259 -4.18 -30.13 24.26
N GLN A 260 -3.23 -31.07 24.19
CA GLN A 260 -2.20 -31.23 25.22
C GLN A 260 -1.31 -29.99 25.35
N VAL A 261 -1.06 -29.29 24.23
CA VAL A 261 -0.33 -28.00 24.26
C VAL A 261 -1.10 -26.97 25.08
N LEU A 262 -2.45 -26.99 25.05
CA LEU A 262 -3.30 -26.10 25.86
C LEU A 262 -3.16 -26.37 27.36
N VAL A 263 -2.96 -27.63 27.77
CA VAL A 263 -2.86 -28.03 29.18
C VAL A 263 -1.47 -27.73 29.76
N GLU A 264 -0.40 -27.94 29.00
CA GLU A 264 0.96 -27.57 29.41
C GLU A 264 1.20 -26.06 29.38
N THR A 265 0.51 -25.34 28.49
CA THR A 265 0.69 -23.89 28.28
C THR A 265 -0.20 -23.03 29.18
N ILE A 266 -1.35 -23.53 29.64
CA ILE A 266 -2.31 -22.81 30.51
C ILE A 266 -2.26 -23.37 31.95
N GLY A 267 -1.07 -23.73 32.42
CA GLY A 267 -0.83 -24.03 33.83
C GLY A 267 -0.98 -22.79 34.72
N GLU A 268 -1.89 -22.87 35.70
CA GLU A 268 -2.01 -22.07 36.94
C GLU A 268 -2.30 -20.55 36.91
N THR A 269 -2.58 -19.91 35.77
CA THR A 269 -3.19 -18.56 35.81
C THR A 269 -4.67 -18.61 35.43
N GLY A 270 -5.52 -18.68 36.46
CA GLY A 270 -6.97 -18.72 36.35
C GLY A 270 -7.50 -17.54 35.54
N LEU A 271 -8.15 -17.84 34.41
CA LEU A 271 -8.91 -16.88 33.62
C LEU A 271 -10.37 -16.90 34.06
N SER A 272 -10.76 -15.83 34.75
CA SER A 272 -12.16 -15.44 34.90
C SER A 272 -12.82 -15.37 33.52
N LEU A 273 -13.93 -16.09 33.38
CA LEU A 273 -14.83 -16.05 32.23
C LEU A 273 -15.29 -14.61 31.97
N ILE A 274 -14.74 -13.96 30.95
CA ILE A 274 -15.36 -12.78 30.35
C ILE A 274 -16.48 -13.32 29.46
N THR A 275 -17.69 -13.32 30.01
CA THR A 275 -18.94 -13.57 29.29
C THR A 275 -19.42 -12.26 28.66
N ASP A 276 -20.01 -12.39 27.47
CA ASP A 276 -20.80 -11.41 26.71
C ASP A 276 -20.26 -9.97 26.66
N GLN A 277 -19.50 -9.67 25.59
CA GLN A 277 -19.38 -8.30 25.12
C GLN A 277 -20.36 -8.05 23.97
N GLU A 278 -21.31 -7.16 24.24
CA GLU A 278 -22.10 -6.41 23.26
C GLU A 278 -21.21 -5.72 22.21
N PRO A 279 -21.75 -5.39 21.03
CA PRO A 279 -20.96 -4.85 19.92
C PRO A 279 -20.20 -3.60 20.35
N ILE A 280 -18.87 -3.66 20.19
CA ILE A 280 -17.92 -2.62 20.56
C ILE A 280 -18.34 -1.30 19.87
N PRO A 281 -18.60 -0.22 20.62
CA PRO A 281 -18.81 1.10 20.04
C PRO A 281 -17.54 1.53 19.31
N VAL A 282 -17.68 2.09 18.11
CA VAL A 282 -16.56 2.58 17.29
C VAL A 282 -15.86 3.72 18.03
N ASP A 283 -14.73 3.40 18.65
CA ASP A 283 -13.89 4.36 19.35
C ASP A 283 -12.82 4.95 18.42
N THR A 284 -12.83 6.27 18.29
CA THR A 284 -11.89 7.04 17.47
C THR A 284 -10.47 7.12 18.05
N GLU A 285 -10.23 6.66 19.29
CA GLU A 285 -8.92 6.76 19.95
C GLU A 285 -7.85 5.79 19.41
N VAL A 286 -8.23 4.68 18.76
CA VAL A 286 -7.30 3.57 18.49
C VAL A 286 -6.30 3.84 17.35
N VAL A 287 -6.64 4.71 16.40
CA VAL A 287 -5.72 5.14 15.32
C VAL A 287 -4.61 6.03 15.90
N SER A 288 -4.97 6.88 16.86
CA SER A 288 -4.06 7.79 17.55
C SER A 288 -3.09 7.03 18.46
N GLU A 289 -3.51 5.97 19.15
CA GLU A 289 -2.63 5.21 20.06
C GLU A 289 -1.52 4.42 19.36
N LYS A 290 -1.77 3.85 18.18
CA LYS A 290 -0.76 3.08 17.42
C LYS A 290 0.17 3.96 16.60
N LEU A 291 -0.32 5.08 16.07
CA LEU A 291 0.57 6.12 15.57
C LEU A 291 1.42 6.66 16.72
N ASN A 292 0.84 6.87 17.91
CA ASN A 292 1.58 7.19 19.13
C ASN A 292 2.59 6.11 19.51
N PHE A 293 2.34 4.81 19.30
CA PHE A 293 3.34 3.74 19.48
C PHE A 293 4.53 3.90 18.52
N TYR A 294 4.28 4.15 17.23
CA TYR A 294 5.35 4.46 16.25
C TYR A 294 6.09 5.77 16.57
N LEU A 295 5.38 6.81 17.04
CA LEU A 295 5.95 8.08 17.47
C LEU A 295 6.76 7.93 18.77
N ARG A 296 6.35 7.04 19.69
CA ARG A 296 7.08 6.68 20.91
C ARG A 296 8.38 5.93 20.60
N ALA A 297 8.36 5.02 19.62
CA ALA A 297 9.56 4.29 19.16
C ALA A 297 10.63 5.18 18.50
N LYS A 298 10.27 6.38 18.02
CA LYS A 298 11.21 7.40 17.46
C LYS A 298 11.55 8.56 18.41
N GLY A 299 11.12 8.50 19.68
CA GLY A 299 11.34 9.57 20.66
C GLY A 299 10.43 10.79 20.45
N GLY A 300 10.23 11.57 21.51
CA GLY A 300 9.19 12.62 21.62
C GLY A 300 9.24 13.79 20.62
N SER A 301 10.20 13.84 19.71
CA SER A 301 10.26 14.83 18.63
C SER A 301 9.13 14.66 17.60
N SER A 302 8.68 13.43 17.35
CA SER A 302 7.72 13.13 16.29
C SER A 302 6.28 13.54 16.66
N ALA A 303 5.90 13.49 17.94
CA ALA A 303 4.59 13.97 18.39
C ALA A 303 4.48 15.51 18.27
N ARG A 304 5.56 16.23 18.57
CA ARG A 304 5.63 17.69 18.36
C ARG A 304 5.55 18.04 16.88
N GLU A 305 6.21 17.27 16.03
CA GLU A 305 6.15 17.42 14.58
C GLU A 305 4.72 17.22 14.04
N MET A 306 4.00 16.21 14.54
CA MET A 306 2.59 15.99 14.18
C MET A 306 1.70 17.18 14.56
N GLN A 307 1.83 17.66 15.80
CA GLN A 307 1.04 18.80 16.28
C GLN A 307 1.35 20.07 15.48
N GLN A 308 2.59 20.25 15.05
CA GLN A 308 2.97 21.36 14.18
C GLN A 308 2.30 21.23 12.81
N ILE A 309 2.33 20.06 12.18
CA ILE A 309 1.66 19.80 10.89
C ILE A 309 0.16 20.05 11.00
N LYS A 310 -0.50 19.53 12.05
CA LYS A 310 -1.93 19.74 12.29
C LYS A 310 -2.25 21.23 12.42
N ARG A 311 -1.45 21.98 13.18
CA ARG A 311 -1.61 23.44 13.36
C ARG A 311 -1.42 24.19 12.05
N ASP A 312 -0.35 23.91 11.32
CA ASP A 312 -0.02 24.61 10.07
C ASP A 312 -1.09 24.37 9.00
N PHE A 313 -1.56 23.12 8.87
CA PHE A 313 -2.67 22.82 7.97
C PHE A 313 -3.95 23.52 8.40
N LYS A 314 -4.30 23.50 9.70
CA LYS A 314 -5.51 24.18 10.19
C LYS A 314 -5.48 25.68 9.88
N LEU A 315 -4.33 26.34 10.08
CA LEU A 315 -4.18 27.76 9.77
C LEU A 315 -4.41 28.05 8.28
N ASP A 316 -3.83 27.23 7.40
CA ASP A 316 -4.06 27.34 5.96
C ASP A 316 -5.55 27.06 5.64
N TYR A 317 -6.17 26.07 6.29
CA TYR A 317 -7.57 25.68 6.10
C TYR A 317 -8.55 26.78 6.52
N ASP A 318 -8.35 27.37 7.70
CA ASP A 318 -9.15 28.51 8.17
C ASP A 318 -8.98 29.73 7.25
N PHE A 319 -7.76 29.97 6.75
CA PHE A 319 -7.47 31.05 5.83
C PHE A 319 -8.22 30.83 4.51
N PHE A 320 -7.95 29.75 3.78
CA PHE A 320 -8.51 29.53 2.44
C PHE A 320 -10.02 29.29 2.42
N THR A 321 -10.65 29.01 3.56
CA THR A 321 -12.12 28.84 3.68
C THR A 321 -12.82 30.09 4.23
N ALA A 322 -12.11 31.21 4.40
CA ALA A 322 -12.75 32.46 4.81
C ALA A 322 -13.69 33.01 3.72
N ASP A 323 -14.79 33.64 4.16
CA ASP A 323 -15.85 34.12 3.27
C ASP A 323 -15.34 35.15 2.26
N ALA A 324 -14.35 35.96 2.64
CA ALA A 324 -13.85 37.08 1.84
C ALA A 324 -12.85 36.70 0.72
N LEU A 325 -12.32 35.47 0.70
CA LEU A 325 -11.18 35.14 -0.15
C LEU A 325 -11.54 34.66 -1.56
N PHE A 326 -12.62 33.88 -1.70
CA PHE A 326 -13.04 33.28 -2.97
C PHE A 326 -14.54 33.36 -3.16
N GLN A 327 -15.00 33.59 -4.37
CA GLN A 327 -16.41 33.53 -4.75
C GLN A 327 -16.85 32.09 -5.04
N GLN A 328 -18.17 31.86 -5.02
CA GLN A 328 -18.73 30.55 -5.29
C GLN A 328 -18.35 30.06 -6.69
N GLY A 329 -17.80 28.85 -6.76
CA GLY A 329 -17.42 28.23 -8.03
C GLY A 329 -16.06 28.67 -8.57
N GLU A 330 -15.37 29.61 -7.90
CA GLU A 330 -13.97 29.89 -8.19
C GLU A 330 -13.11 28.67 -7.88
N THR A 331 -12.08 28.48 -8.69
CA THR A 331 -11.03 27.49 -8.50
C THR A 331 -9.70 28.20 -8.64
N GLY A 332 -8.65 27.69 -8.02
CA GLY A 332 -7.35 28.33 -8.08
C GLY A 332 -6.22 27.40 -7.68
N LEU A 333 -5.00 27.93 -7.78
CA LEU A 333 -3.78 27.25 -7.37
C LEU A 333 -2.89 28.17 -6.55
N TYR A 334 -2.38 27.63 -5.45
CA TYR A 334 -1.31 28.21 -4.66
C TYR A 334 -0.21 27.18 -4.42
N VAL A 335 1.04 27.53 -4.69
CA VAL A 335 2.19 26.66 -4.45
C VAL A 335 3.03 27.22 -3.30
N LYS A 336 3.12 26.45 -2.22
CA LYS A 336 3.84 26.80 -0.98
C LYS A 336 5.13 25.96 -0.88
N GLY A 337 6.21 26.58 -0.39
CA GLY A 337 7.46 25.86 -0.07
C GLY A 337 8.44 25.69 -1.23
N VAL A 338 8.16 26.26 -2.42
CA VAL A 338 9.08 26.32 -3.56
C VAL A 338 9.27 27.78 -3.97
N ARG A 339 10.50 28.16 -4.33
CA ARG A 339 10.78 29.47 -4.93
C ARG A 339 10.56 29.38 -6.44
N ASN A 340 9.76 30.28 -7.00
CA ASN A 340 9.47 30.33 -8.45
C ASN A 340 9.02 28.97 -9.02
N PRO A 341 7.93 28.39 -8.49
CA PRO A 341 7.38 27.15 -9.01
C PRO A 341 7.04 27.29 -10.50
N LEU A 342 7.41 26.27 -11.27
CA LEU A 342 7.01 26.14 -12.66
C LEU A 342 5.68 25.41 -12.70
N VAL A 343 4.67 26.00 -13.34
CA VAL A 343 3.34 25.41 -13.50
C VAL A 343 3.05 25.34 -14.99
N PHE A 344 2.75 24.15 -15.49
CA PHE A 344 2.40 23.89 -16.88
C PHE A 344 1.00 23.32 -16.95
N SER A 345 0.18 23.82 -17.87
CA SER A 345 -1.12 23.22 -18.17
C SER A 345 -1.02 22.26 -19.35
N SER A 346 -1.80 21.18 -19.32
CA SER A 346 -2.03 20.34 -20.49
C SER A 346 -2.91 21.00 -21.55
N ARG A 347 -3.61 22.09 -21.20
CA ARG A 347 -4.60 22.71 -22.09
C ARG A 347 -3.95 23.68 -23.07
N GLN A 348 -4.33 23.57 -24.35
CA GLN A 348 -3.92 24.55 -25.36
C GLN A 348 -4.37 25.98 -25.02
N GLN A 349 -5.57 26.13 -24.44
CA GLN A 349 -6.17 27.42 -24.05
C GLN A 349 -5.40 28.10 -22.90
N ASP A 350 -4.71 27.31 -22.08
CA ASP A 350 -3.89 27.80 -20.96
C ASP A 350 -2.42 28.01 -21.37
N ARG A 351 -2.03 27.76 -22.64
CA ARG A 351 -0.64 27.96 -23.08
C ARG A 351 -0.16 29.39 -22.86
N GLN A 352 -1.05 30.37 -22.99
CA GLN A 352 -0.80 31.78 -22.65
C GLN A 352 -0.36 31.99 -21.19
N TRP A 353 -0.64 31.06 -20.27
CA TRP A 353 -0.17 31.14 -18.88
C TRP A 353 1.29 30.74 -18.74
N ASN A 354 1.79 29.87 -19.61
CA ASN A 354 3.21 29.47 -19.61
C ASN A 354 4.11 30.67 -19.93
N ASP A 355 3.62 31.62 -20.74
CA ASP A 355 4.36 32.81 -21.17
C ASP A 355 4.26 33.98 -20.17
N ALA A 356 3.23 34.01 -19.33
CA ALA A 356 2.89 35.16 -18.49
C ALA A 356 3.72 35.33 -17.19
N ARG A 357 4.69 34.46 -16.91
CA ARG A 357 5.51 34.48 -15.66
C ARG A 357 4.69 34.72 -14.38
N ARG A 358 3.54 34.05 -14.22
CA ARG A 358 2.69 34.19 -13.03
C ARG A 358 3.44 33.75 -11.77
N ASN A 359 3.25 34.48 -10.67
CA ASN A 359 3.82 34.12 -9.39
C ASN A 359 2.88 33.20 -8.59
N PHE A 360 3.00 31.88 -8.80
CA PHE A 360 2.23 30.90 -8.03
C PHE A 360 2.67 30.76 -6.56
N SER A 361 3.69 31.52 -6.13
CA SER A 361 4.01 31.73 -4.70
C SER A 361 3.00 32.69 -4.02
N SER A 362 1.98 33.12 -4.76
CA SER A 362 0.79 33.82 -4.26
C SER A 362 -0.46 33.16 -4.88
N PRO A 363 -1.60 33.13 -4.17
CA PRO A 363 -2.84 32.54 -4.69
C PRO A 363 -3.21 33.05 -6.09
N GLN A 364 -3.42 32.15 -7.04
CA GLN A 364 -3.89 32.45 -8.39
C GLN A 364 -5.31 31.90 -8.55
N ILE A 365 -6.26 32.77 -8.92
CA ILE A 365 -7.64 32.37 -9.24
C ILE A 365 -7.72 32.11 -10.75
N PHE A 366 -8.45 31.07 -11.13
CA PHE A 366 -8.73 30.70 -12.52
C PHE A 366 -10.21 30.86 -12.81
N ASP A 367 -10.54 31.43 -13.96
CA ASP A 367 -11.92 31.46 -14.44
C ASP A 367 -12.28 30.06 -14.97
N PHE A 368 -13.30 29.44 -14.36
CA PHE A 368 -13.73 28.09 -14.73
C PHE A 368 -14.72 28.07 -15.90
N SER A 369 -15.12 29.22 -16.46
CA SER A 369 -15.82 29.23 -17.76
C SER A 369 -14.94 28.73 -18.91
N ASP A 370 -13.62 28.78 -18.73
CA ASP A 370 -12.60 28.24 -19.66
C ASP A 370 -12.23 26.78 -19.35
N VAL A 371 -12.82 26.19 -18.30
CA VAL A 371 -12.62 24.79 -17.94
C VAL A 371 -13.83 23.98 -18.39
N ASP A 372 -13.59 23.16 -19.41
CA ASP A 372 -14.57 22.37 -20.15
C ASP A 372 -15.66 21.72 -19.28
N HIS A 373 -16.84 21.61 -19.88
CA HIS A 373 -18.14 21.20 -19.33
C HIS A 373 -18.13 19.83 -18.63
N GLY A 374 -17.49 19.74 -17.45
CA GLY A 374 -17.57 18.59 -16.56
C GLY A 374 -16.28 17.78 -16.33
N SER A 375 -15.10 18.23 -16.78
CA SER A 375 -13.83 17.49 -16.58
C SER A 375 -12.81 18.25 -15.71
N ASN A 376 -12.14 17.53 -14.81
CA ASN A 376 -11.07 18.08 -13.98
C ASN A 376 -9.87 18.53 -14.84
N ALA A 377 -9.16 19.56 -14.40
CA ALA A 377 -8.02 20.11 -15.13
C ALA A 377 -6.70 19.60 -14.56
N MET A 378 -5.78 19.13 -15.40
CA MET A 378 -4.47 18.62 -14.96
C MET A 378 -3.35 19.63 -15.23
N TYR A 379 -2.56 19.90 -14.19
CA TYR A 379 -1.40 20.79 -14.24
C TYR A 379 -0.15 20.05 -13.76
N PHE A 380 1.00 20.36 -14.35
CA PHE A 380 2.29 19.85 -13.91
C PHE A 380 3.03 20.93 -13.14
N ILE A 381 3.43 20.60 -11.92
CA ILE A 381 4.14 21.53 -11.04
C ILE A 381 5.57 21.03 -10.84
N GLY A 382 6.54 21.91 -11.05
CA GLY A 382 7.96 21.65 -10.84
C GLY A 382 8.67 22.83 -10.18
N ASN A 383 9.97 22.69 -9.97
CA ASN A 383 10.84 23.79 -9.52
C ASN A 383 11.82 24.15 -10.64
N TYR A 384 12.26 25.41 -10.71
CA TYR A 384 13.33 25.85 -11.57
C TYR A 384 14.63 25.08 -11.24
N GLY A 385 15.16 24.32 -12.19
CA GLY A 385 16.29 23.40 -11.96
C GLY A 385 15.90 22.05 -11.34
N GLY A 386 14.62 21.82 -11.06
CA GLY A 386 14.09 20.58 -10.49
C GLY A 386 14.27 19.37 -11.40
N LYS A 387 14.42 18.20 -10.75
CA LYS A 387 14.48 16.88 -11.39
C LYS A 387 13.10 16.19 -11.45
N ARG A 388 12.09 16.72 -10.75
CA ARG A 388 10.77 16.12 -10.58
C ARG A 388 9.64 17.08 -10.96
N PHE A 389 8.62 16.54 -11.60
CA PHE A 389 7.39 17.24 -11.99
C PHE A 389 6.18 16.44 -11.49
N TYR A 390 5.22 17.12 -10.88
CA TYR A 390 4.08 16.49 -10.19
C TYR A 390 2.79 16.82 -10.94
N PRO A 391 2.03 15.83 -11.46
CA PRO A 391 0.69 16.05 -11.98
C PRO A 391 -0.26 16.37 -10.82
N ILE A 392 -0.96 17.49 -10.91
CA ILE A 392 -1.93 17.97 -9.94
C ILE A 392 -3.24 18.21 -10.65
N THR A 393 -4.30 17.66 -10.07
CA THR A 393 -5.67 17.83 -10.57
C THR A 393 -6.31 19.02 -9.87
N LEU A 394 -6.77 20.02 -10.60
CA LEU A 394 -7.62 21.09 -10.07
C LEU A 394 -9.08 20.67 -10.19
N LEU A 395 -9.82 20.86 -9.10
CA LEU A 395 -11.21 20.44 -8.97
C LEU A 395 -12.12 21.66 -9.00
N ARG A 396 -13.23 21.55 -9.73
CA ARG A 396 -14.24 22.61 -9.79
C ARG A 396 -14.84 22.81 -8.40
N GLY A 397 -14.96 24.07 -7.98
CA GLY A 397 -15.53 24.43 -6.68
C GLY A 397 -14.55 24.26 -5.52
N PHE A 398 -13.27 24.03 -5.82
CA PHE A 398 -12.21 23.96 -4.81
C PHE A 398 -11.04 24.87 -5.18
N PHE A 399 -10.51 25.57 -4.19
CA PHE A 399 -9.19 26.18 -4.28
C PHE A 399 -8.13 25.13 -3.95
N THR A 400 -7.08 25.00 -4.77
CA THR A 400 -6.03 23.99 -4.57
C THR A 400 -4.76 24.63 -4.02
N GLN A 401 -4.22 24.07 -2.94
CA GLN A 401 -2.88 24.38 -2.45
C GLN A 401 -1.97 23.18 -2.60
N VAL A 402 -0.77 23.41 -3.12
CA VAL A 402 0.27 22.41 -3.29
C VAL A 402 1.45 22.78 -2.40
N VAL A 403 1.78 21.93 -1.44
CA VAL A 403 2.78 22.21 -0.41
C VAL A 403 4.01 21.34 -0.63
N PHE A 404 5.16 21.99 -0.75
CA PHE A 404 6.45 21.32 -0.87
C PHE A 404 7.25 21.42 0.42
N HIS A 405 8.05 20.38 0.68
CA HIS A 405 9.06 20.37 1.73
C HIS A 405 10.36 19.80 1.15
N LYS A 406 11.48 20.51 1.31
CA LYS A 406 12.79 20.10 0.76
C LYS A 406 12.76 19.75 -0.74
N ASN A 407 12.00 20.51 -1.53
CA ASN A 407 11.76 20.30 -2.98
C ASN A 407 10.99 19.02 -3.35
N GLU A 408 10.36 18.34 -2.39
CA GLU A 408 9.45 17.22 -2.62
C GLU A 408 8.02 17.63 -2.30
N LEU A 409 7.06 17.11 -3.07
CA LEU A 409 5.65 17.33 -2.81
C LEU A 409 5.28 16.65 -1.50
N LEU A 410 4.87 17.45 -0.52
CA LEU A 410 4.43 16.96 0.78
C LEU A 410 2.94 16.62 0.74
N THR A 411 2.12 17.55 0.24
CA THR A 411 0.67 17.35 0.16
C THR A 411 -0.01 18.27 -0.86
N VAL A 412 -1.16 17.82 -1.34
CA VAL A 412 -2.12 18.59 -2.13
C VAL A 412 -3.36 18.78 -1.27
N ASN A 413 -3.80 20.03 -1.09
CA ASN A 413 -4.94 20.39 -0.27
C ASN A 413 -6.01 21.03 -1.15
N TYR A 414 -7.26 20.69 -0.88
CA TYR A 414 -8.42 21.29 -1.54
C TYR A 414 -9.31 21.99 -0.51
N PHE A 415 -9.73 23.21 -0.80
CA PHE A 415 -10.60 24.00 0.06
C PHE A 415 -11.88 24.36 -0.71
N PRO A 416 -13.08 24.06 -0.19
CA PRO A 416 -14.32 24.37 -0.90
C PRO A 416 -14.49 25.89 -1.05
N THR A 417 -14.99 26.31 -2.21
CA THR A 417 -15.25 27.73 -2.49
C THR A 417 -16.73 28.09 -2.39
N ASP A 418 -17.63 27.10 -2.30
CA ASP A 418 -19.05 27.36 -2.08
C ASP A 418 -19.36 27.76 -0.62
N PRO A 419 -20.41 28.57 -0.37
CA PRO A 419 -20.70 29.08 0.97
C PRO A 419 -20.97 27.98 2.02
N ASN A 420 -21.65 26.90 1.64
CA ASN A 420 -21.99 25.82 2.57
C ASN A 420 -20.74 25.02 2.93
N GLY A 421 -19.94 24.65 1.92
CA GLY A 421 -18.65 24.00 2.10
C GLY A 421 -17.72 24.82 3.00
N LYS A 422 -17.59 26.13 2.77
CA LYS A 422 -16.80 27.03 3.64
C LYS A 422 -17.29 27.07 5.08
N HIS A 423 -18.60 27.11 5.31
CA HIS A 423 -19.18 27.08 6.65
C HIS A 423 -18.87 25.76 7.36
N GLU A 424 -19.12 24.62 6.71
CA GLU A 424 -18.81 23.30 7.26
C GLU A 424 -17.32 23.11 7.50
N SER A 425 -16.47 23.55 6.57
CA SER A 425 -15.02 23.51 6.71
C SER A 425 -14.54 24.22 7.97
N ARG A 426 -15.08 25.40 8.29
CA ARG A 426 -14.74 26.10 9.54
C ARG A 426 -15.21 25.35 10.78
N HIS A 427 -16.39 24.73 10.71
CA HIS A 427 -16.94 23.98 11.83
C HIS A 427 -16.11 22.71 12.13
N TYR A 428 -15.67 21.99 11.09
CA TYR A 428 -14.94 20.73 11.20
C TYR A 428 -13.42 20.85 10.98
N ALA A 429 -12.87 22.07 11.04
CA ALA A 429 -11.47 22.34 10.69
C ALA A 429 -10.48 21.49 11.51
N ASN A 430 -10.78 21.23 12.79
CA ASN A 430 -9.89 20.44 13.65
C ASN A 430 -9.85 18.97 13.24
N GLU A 431 -11.00 18.40 12.90
CA GLU A 431 -11.18 17.00 12.54
C GLU A 431 -10.64 16.69 11.14
N VAL A 432 -10.78 17.65 10.21
CA VAL A 432 -10.14 17.59 8.89
C VAL A 432 -8.62 17.70 9.05
N ALA A 433 -8.13 18.66 9.85
CA ALA A 433 -6.70 18.85 10.08
C ALA A 433 -6.03 17.65 10.73
N GLU A 434 -6.71 16.97 11.65
CA GLU A 434 -6.23 15.75 12.28
C GLU A 434 -6.01 14.62 11.27
N ARG A 435 -7.06 14.30 10.48
CA ARG A 435 -6.99 13.29 9.42
C ARG A 435 -5.88 13.60 8.42
N LYS A 436 -5.81 14.85 8.00
CA LYS A 436 -4.81 15.30 7.04
C LYS A 436 -3.39 15.24 7.60
N SER A 437 -3.20 15.56 8.89
CA SER A 437 -1.89 15.47 9.53
C SER A 437 -1.35 14.04 9.55
N ASN A 438 -2.21 13.03 9.73
CA ASN A 438 -1.81 11.62 9.66
C ASN A 438 -1.29 11.26 8.27
N ILE A 439 -2.02 11.66 7.22
CA ILE A 439 -1.62 11.49 5.82
C ILE A 439 -0.29 12.19 5.53
N ILE A 440 -0.15 13.46 5.93
CA ILE A 440 1.08 14.25 5.70
C ILE A 440 2.27 13.60 6.43
N MET A 441 2.06 13.10 7.64
CA MET A 441 3.11 12.41 8.38
C MET A 441 3.51 11.11 7.69
N ALA A 442 2.53 10.30 7.26
CA ALA A 442 2.78 9.07 6.50
C ALA A 442 3.58 9.37 5.23
N ALA A 443 3.17 10.38 4.45
CA ALA A 443 3.86 10.87 3.27
C ALA A 443 5.31 11.28 3.58
N LYS A 444 5.52 12.08 4.63
CA LYS A 444 6.85 12.56 5.05
C LYS A 444 7.79 11.44 5.48
N LYS A 445 7.26 10.33 6.00
CA LYS A 445 8.05 9.17 6.41
C LYS A 445 8.18 8.12 5.29
N GLY A 446 7.49 8.28 4.16
CA GLY A 446 7.44 7.29 3.09
C GLY A 446 6.67 6.02 3.47
N ILE A 447 5.84 6.07 4.53
CA ILE A 447 5.15 4.91 5.11
C ILE A 447 3.67 5.02 4.77
N PHE A 448 3.31 4.93 3.49
CA PHE A 448 1.89 4.84 3.13
C PHE A 448 1.50 3.40 2.83
N GLN A 449 1.63 2.55 3.85
CA GLN A 449 0.93 1.26 3.99
C GLN A 449 1.05 0.84 5.46
N SER A 450 0.21 1.41 6.33
CA SER A 450 0.13 0.98 7.73
C SER A 450 -1.16 0.21 7.94
N THR A 451 -1.00 -1.03 8.37
CA THR A 451 -1.98 -2.10 8.36
C THR A 451 -3.11 -1.97 9.37
N TYR A 452 -3.20 -0.82 10.04
CA TYR A 452 -4.28 -0.47 10.95
C TYR A 452 -5.25 0.56 10.35
N GLU A 453 -4.79 1.41 9.43
CA GLU A 453 -5.65 2.29 8.62
C GLU A 453 -6.46 1.51 7.58
N LEU A 454 -6.17 0.23 7.43
CA LEU A 454 -6.84 -0.65 6.49
C LEU A 454 -8.19 -1.14 7.06
N ASN A 455 -8.23 -1.83 8.20
CA ASN A 455 -9.49 -2.38 8.72
C ASN A 455 -10.52 -1.32 9.19
N GLN A 456 -10.12 -0.05 9.43
CA GLN A 456 -10.99 1.03 9.91
C GLN A 456 -10.76 2.40 9.21
N GLY A 457 -9.65 2.58 8.50
CA GLY A 457 -9.25 3.90 8.00
C GLY A 457 -10.04 4.35 6.77
N GLY A 458 -10.59 3.42 5.97
CA GLY A 458 -11.54 3.76 4.90
C GLY A 458 -12.70 4.61 5.44
N ASN A 459 -13.35 4.15 6.50
CA ASN A 459 -14.43 4.90 7.16
C ASN A 459 -13.94 6.19 7.84
N TYR A 460 -12.75 6.15 8.46
CA TYR A 460 -12.15 7.31 9.10
C TYR A 460 -11.85 8.46 8.12
N TYR A 461 -11.21 8.16 6.98
CA TYR A 461 -10.85 9.12 5.94
C TYR A 461 -12.05 9.50 5.06
N ARG A 462 -13.03 8.60 4.86
CA ARG A 462 -14.24 8.91 4.10
C ARG A 462 -15.03 10.08 4.71
N LYS A 463 -14.90 10.31 6.02
CA LYS A 463 -15.52 11.46 6.69
C LYS A 463 -14.89 12.77 6.19
N TYR A 464 -15.73 13.74 5.83
CA TYR A 464 -15.34 15.06 5.30
C TYR A 464 -14.67 15.06 3.91
N LYS A 465 -14.77 13.95 3.16
CA LYS A 465 -14.29 13.87 1.77
C LYS A 465 -14.83 14.97 0.83
N HIS A 466 -16.01 15.52 1.14
CA HIS A 466 -16.60 16.63 0.39
C HIS A 466 -15.97 17.98 0.72
N LEU A 467 -15.32 18.11 1.88
CA LEU A 467 -14.63 19.32 2.32
C LEU A 467 -13.13 19.27 2.00
N GLU A 468 -12.58 18.06 1.83
CA GLU A 468 -11.19 17.83 1.43
C GLU A 468 -11.13 16.52 0.59
N PRO A 469 -11.22 16.64 -0.75
CA PRO A 469 -11.22 15.50 -1.68
C PRO A 469 -10.08 14.49 -1.57
N THR A 470 -8.89 14.86 -1.07
CA THR A 470 -7.84 13.84 -0.87
C THR A 470 -8.20 12.88 0.25
N LEU A 471 -8.98 13.28 1.25
CA LEU A 471 -9.47 12.33 2.25
C LEU A 471 -10.31 11.22 1.59
N GLY A 472 -11.13 11.59 0.59
CA GLY A 472 -11.83 10.62 -0.26
C GLY A 472 -10.88 9.73 -1.07
N LEU A 473 -9.83 10.32 -1.66
CA LEU A 473 -8.77 9.58 -2.36
C LEU A 473 -8.14 8.50 -1.46
N PHE A 474 -7.67 8.89 -0.28
CA PHE A 474 -7.04 7.96 0.67
C PHE A 474 -8.02 6.90 1.19
N ALA A 475 -9.30 7.25 1.37
CA ALA A 475 -10.34 6.28 1.70
C ALA A 475 -10.53 5.24 0.59
N ALA A 476 -10.54 5.66 -0.68
CA ALA A 476 -10.68 4.74 -1.82
C ALA A 476 -9.54 3.72 -1.88
N TYR A 477 -8.29 4.17 -1.74
CA TYR A 477 -7.13 3.26 -1.67
C TYR A 477 -7.23 2.30 -0.48
N ALA A 478 -7.60 2.81 0.70
CA ALA A 478 -7.76 1.96 1.88
C ALA A 478 -8.82 0.87 1.67
N TYR A 479 -10.00 1.22 1.15
CA TYR A 479 -11.04 0.24 0.83
C TYR A 479 -10.54 -0.80 -0.19
N PHE A 480 -9.94 -0.33 -1.29
CA PHE A 480 -9.49 -1.21 -2.37
C PHE A 480 -8.38 -2.18 -1.95
N GLN A 481 -7.43 -1.73 -1.13
CA GLN A 481 -6.36 -2.58 -0.61
C GLN A 481 -6.89 -3.72 0.28
N ASN A 482 -8.02 -3.51 0.95
CA ASN A 482 -8.67 -4.52 1.79
C ASN A 482 -9.66 -5.40 1.04
N GLY A 483 -9.77 -5.26 -0.28
CA GLY A 483 -10.79 -5.95 -1.04
C GLY A 483 -12.21 -5.48 -0.71
N ASP A 484 -12.38 -4.34 -0.01
CA ASP A 484 -13.67 -3.71 0.23
C ASP A 484 -14.11 -2.92 -1.01
N PHE A 485 -14.38 -3.66 -2.08
CA PHE A 485 -14.82 -3.10 -3.37
C PHE A 485 -16.17 -2.40 -3.27
N GLU A 486 -17.05 -2.83 -2.35
CA GLU A 486 -18.32 -2.15 -2.07
C GLU A 486 -18.09 -0.79 -1.41
N GLY A 487 -17.10 -0.67 -0.52
CA GLY A 487 -16.67 0.60 0.07
C GLY A 487 -16.21 1.61 -0.99
N VAL A 488 -15.45 1.16 -1.99
CA VAL A 488 -15.03 1.99 -3.14
C VAL A 488 -16.24 2.42 -3.98
N HIS A 489 -17.12 1.48 -4.35
CA HIS A 489 -18.33 1.78 -5.13
C HIS A 489 -19.24 2.78 -4.41
N SER A 490 -19.53 2.54 -3.13
CA SER A 490 -20.31 3.42 -2.28
C SER A 490 -19.69 4.82 -2.15
N LEU A 491 -18.37 4.93 -2.14
CA LEU A 491 -17.66 6.21 -2.11
C LEU A 491 -17.83 6.95 -3.43
N TYR A 492 -17.62 6.27 -4.56
CA TYR A 492 -17.79 6.82 -5.89
C TYR A 492 -19.24 7.31 -6.12
N ASP A 493 -20.22 6.47 -5.84
CA ASP A 493 -21.65 6.78 -5.97
C ASP A 493 -22.05 8.03 -5.17
N PHE A 494 -21.53 8.16 -3.94
CA PHE A 494 -21.79 9.34 -3.13
C PHE A 494 -21.26 10.60 -3.84
N LEU A 495 -20.03 10.57 -4.36
CA LEU A 495 -19.45 11.75 -5.01
C LEU A 495 -20.23 12.10 -6.27
N GLN A 496 -20.61 11.09 -7.06
CA GLN A 496 -21.40 11.25 -8.28
C GLN A 496 -22.80 11.83 -7.99
N GLN A 497 -23.54 11.25 -7.04
CA GLN A 497 -24.90 11.69 -6.68
C GLN A 497 -24.94 13.11 -6.10
N ASN A 498 -23.84 13.55 -5.48
CA ASN A 498 -23.71 14.91 -4.93
C ASN A 498 -23.05 15.90 -5.90
N ASN A 499 -22.86 15.53 -7.18
CA ASN A 499 -22.20 16.36 -8.19
C ASN A 499 -20.82 16.88 -7.75
N GLN A 500 -20.08 16.08 -6.99
CA GLN A 500 -18.73 16.42 -6.52
C GLN A 500 -17.70 16.01 -7.56
N SER A 501 -16.62 16.79 -7.66
CA SER A 501 -15.49 16.44 -8.52
C SER A 501 -14.86 15.13 -8.04
N ILE A 502 -14.70 14.15 -8.94
CA ILE A 502 -14.13 12.84 -8.64
C ILE A 502 -12.68 12.80 -9.11
N LEU A 503 -11.75 12.47 -8.21
CA LEU A 503 -10.35 12.31 -8.56
C LEU A 503 -10.14 11.05 -9.42
N GLY A 504 -9.24 11.14 -10.41
CA GLY A 504 -9.00 10.07 -11.39
C GLY A 504 -8.71 8.70 -10.78
N ASP A 505 -7.93 8.66 -9.70
CA ASP A 505 -7.65 7.43 -8.96
C ASP A 505 -8.93 6.78 -8.40
N ILE A 506 -9.91 7.55 -7.91
CA ILE A 506 -11.16 7.01 -7.36
C ILE A 506 -11.95 6.34 -8.49
N SER A 507 -12.00 6.95 -9.67
CA SER A 507 -12.61 6.35 -10.87
C SER A 507 -11.87 5.09 -11.33
N LEU A 508 -10.53 5.08 -11.26
CA LEU A 508 -9.72 3.90 -11.57
C LEU A 508 -10.04 2.74 -10.62
N LEU A 509 -10.06 3.00 -9.32
CA LEU A 509 -10.34 2.00 -8.30
C LEU A 509 -11.79 1.50 -8.38
N GLU A 510 -12.75 2.36 -8.71
CA GLU A 510 -14.14 1.95 -8.99
C GLU A 510 -14.20 0.98 -10.17
N ARG A 511 -13.52 1.31 -11.28
CA ARG A 511 -13.50 0.44 -12.47
C ARG A 511 -12.91 -0.93 -12.16
N LEU A 512 -11.86 -0.96 -11.35
CA LEU A 512 -11.24 -2.19 -10.88
C LEU A 512 -12.04 -2.91 -9.80
N SER A 513 -12.98 -2.23 -9.13
CA SER A 513 -13.90 -2.85 -8.19
C SER A 513 -15.01 -3.62 -8.90
N ASN A 514 -15.29 -3.27 -10.17
CA ASN A 514 -16.22 -4.00 -11.02
C ASN A 514 -15.67 -5.38 -11.41
N ARG A 515 -16.53 -6.40 -11.30
CA ARG A 515 -16.20 -7.81 -11.65
C ARG A 515 -15.79 -7.96 -13.11
N TYR A 516 -16.47 -7.21 -13.97
CA TYR A 516 -16.15 -7.09 -15.39
C TYR A 516 -15.91 -5.61 -15.64
N PRO A 517 -14.66 -5.13 -15.54
CA PRO A 517 -14.33 -3.77 -15.95
C PRO A 517 -14.78 -3.63 -17.41
N SER A 518 -15.75 -2.75 -17.68
CA SER A 518 -16.23 -2.60 -19.06
C SER A 518 -15.08 -2.06 -19.91
N THR A 519 -14.62 -2.85 -20.88
CA THR A 519 -13.65 -2.39 -21.89
C THR A 519 -14.26 -1.35 -22.85
N GLN A 520 -15.57 -1.15 -22.80
CA GLN A 520 -16.34 -0.31 -23.73
C GLN A 520 -16.46 1.15 -23.33
N GLN A 521 -16.09 1.55 -22.11
CA GLN A 521 -16.01 2.97 -21.80
C GLN A 521 -14.62 3.48 -22.19
N ASN A 522 -14.56 4.14 -23.34
CA ASN A 522 -13.49 5.05 -23.77
C ASN A 522 -13.27 6.23 -22.80
N ASP A 523 -13.64 6.13 -21.51
CA ASP A 523 -13.28 7.17 -20.54
C ASP A 523 -11.77 7.12 -20.36
N MET A 524 -11.15 8.23 -20.73
CA MET A 524 -9.72 8.46 -20.57
C MET A 524 -9.32 8.17 -19.12
N ILE A 525 -8.36 7.26 -18.96
CA ILE A 525 -7.72 7.01 -17.67
C ILE A 525 -6.87 8.24 -17.36
N GLN A 526 -7.27 8.99 -16.34
CA GLN A 526 -6.50 10.14 -15.86
C GLN A 526 -5.21 9.66 -15.19
N ILE A 527 -4.16 10.47 -15.29
CA ILE A 527 -2.91 10.23 -14.57
C ILE A 527 -3.20 10.16 -13.07
N PRO A 528 -2.86 9.05 -12.38
CA PRO A 528 -3.09 8.92 -10.95
C PRO A 528 -2.33 9.97 -10.15
N LEU A 529 -2.95 10.53 -9.11
CA LEU A 529 -2.29 11.43 -8.17
C LEU A 529 -1.31 10.70 -7.25
N LEU A 530 -1.62 9.47 -6.85
CA LEU A 530 -0.72 8.64 -6.05
C LEU A 530 0.09 7.71 -6.95
N THR A 531 1.37 7.55 -6.62
CA THR A 531 2.27 6.65 -7.36
C THR A 531 1.75 5.21 -7.35
N GLN A 532 1.06 4.82 -6.28
CA GLN A 532 0.44 3.51 -6.16
C GLN A 532 -0.64 3.24 -7.24
N GLY A 533 -1.29 4.28 -7.76
CA GLY A 533 -2.31 4.12 -8.81
C GLY A 533 -1.78 3.51 -10.09
N TRP A 534 -0.49 3.67 -10.38
CA TRP A 534 0.15 3.14 -11.57
C TRP A 534 0.14 1.62 -11.60
N SER A 535 0.41 0.98 -10.47
CA SER A 535 0.33 -0.48 -10.30
C SER A 535 -1.07 -1.02 -10.56
N TYR A 536 -2.10 -0.20 -10.36
CA TYR A 536 -3.49 -0.59 -10.56
C TYR A 536 -3.95 -0.42 -12.01
N ILE A 537 -3.37 0.51 -12.77
CA ILE A 537 -3.69 0.65 -14.20
C ILE A 537 -3.35 -0.64 -14.95
N ASP A 538 -2.23 -1.27 -14.64
CA ASP A 538 -1.80 -2.52 -15.27
C ASP A 538 -2.82 -3.67 -15.08
N LEU A 539 -3.68 -3.58 -14.05
CA LEU A 539 -4.74 -4.56 -13.80
C LEU A 539 -5.95 -4.41 -14.73
N LEU A 540 -6.09 -3.29 -15.45
CA LEU A 540 -7.16 -3.09 -16.43
C LEU A 540 -6.94 -3.90 -17.71
N GLY A 541 -5.77 -4.51 -17.90
CA GLY A 541 -5.41 -5.26 -19.11
C GLY A 541 -5.04 -4.38 -20.30
N TYR A 542 -5.15 -3.05 -20.18
CA TYR A 542 -4.66 -2.05 -21.10
C TYR A 542 -4.23 -0.81 -20.30
N ASN A 543 -2.97 -0.40 -20.46
CA ASN A 543 -2.43 0.80 -19.82
C ASN A 543 -2.14 1.88 -20.87
N PRO A 544 -3.03 2.88 -21.06
CA PRO A 544 -2.78 3.96 -22.02
C PRO A 544 -1.63 4.89 -21.61
N LEU A 545 -1.12 4.76 -20.38
CA LEU A 545 -0.03 5.55 -19.82
C LEU A 545 1.27 4.75 -19.69
N GLU A 546 1.37 3.56 -20.30
CA GLU A 546 2.53 2.66 -20.19
C GLU A 546 3.85 3.35 -20.56
N ASN A 547 3.82 4.22 -21.59
CA ASN A 547 4.98 5.00 -22.03
C ASN A 547 5.51 5.98 -20.96
N LEU A 548 4.74 6.28 -19.93
CA LEU A 548 5.14 7.18 -18.84
C LEU A 548 5.78 6.44 -17.65
N VAL A 549 5.52 5.13 -17.52
CA VAL A 549 6.02 4.29 -16.41
C VAL A 549 7.54 4.38 -16.23
N PRO A 550 8.38 4.32 -17.30
CA PRO A 550 9.83 4.38 -17.15
C PRO A 550 10.36 5.70 -16.55
N TYR A 551 9.53 6.75 -16.54
CA TYR A 551 9.92 8.07 -16.04
C TYR A 551 9.40 8.37 -14.63
N LEU A 552 8.62 7.47 -14.04
CA LEU A 552 8.11 7.60 -12.69
C LEU A 552 9.25 7.72 -11.68
N GLN A 553 9.02 8.51 -10.64
CA GLN A 553 9.98 8.75 -9.57
C GLN A 553 9.41 8.20 -8.26
N PRO A 554 10.24 7.56 -7.43
CA PRO A 554 9.79 7.04 -6.13
C PRO A 554 9.23 8.15 -5.24
N GLY A 555 8.09 7.87 -4.60
CA GLY A 555 7.40 8.78 -3.68
C GLY A 555 5.94 8.39 -3.48
N LEU A 556 5.27 9.04 -2.52
CA LEU A 556 3.82 8.86 -2.32
C LEU A 556 3.01 9.44 -3.50
N TRP A 557 3.28 10.70 -3.82
CA TRP A 557 2.62 11.41 -4.91
C TRP A 557 3.33 11.07 -6.22
N THR A 558 2.54 10.86 -7.27
CA THR A 558 3.06 10.66 -8.62
C THR A 558 4.01 11.79 -8.96
N SER A 559 5.19 11.43 -9.47
CA SER A 559 6.11 12.42 -10.02
C SER A 559 6.93 11.82 -11.13
N PHE A 560 7.29 12.66 -12.10
CA PHE A 560 8.04 12.28 -13.28
C PHE A 560 9.40 12.95 -13.31
N SER A 561 10.36 12.26 -13.92
CA SER A 561 11.64 12.87 -14.29
C SER A 561 11.41 14.04 -15.27
N ARG A 562 12.44 14.86 -15.48
CA ARG A 562 12.41 15.90 -16.52
C ARG A 562 12.15 15.33 -17.92
N GLU A 563 12.68 14.15 -18.20
CA GLU A 563 12.48 13.48 -19.49
C GLU A 563 11.04 13.00 -19.65
N GLY A 564 10.45 12.42 -18.60
CA GLY A 564 9.04 12.07 -18.58
C GLY A 564 8.13 13.27 -18.75
N PHE A 565 8.42 14.36 -18.04
CA PHE A 565 7.67 15.60 -18.22
C PHE A 565 7.77 16.14 -19.65
N ARG A 566 8.94 16.09 -20.29
CA ARG A 566 9.09 16.49 -21.70
C ARG A 566 8.30 15.58 -22.64
N ASN A 567 8.38 14.27 -22.43
CA ASN A 567 7.61 13.29 -23.21
C ASN A 567 6.11 13.59 -23.11
N ILE A 568 5.61 13.84 -21.89
CA ILE A 568 4.23 14.29 -21.69
C ILE A 568 4.01 15.59 -22.43
N HIS A 569 4.79 16.64 -22.15
CA HIS A 569 4.64 17.97 -22.73
C HIS A 569 4.59 17.98 -24.27
N ASP A 570 5.45 17.20 -24.91
CA ASP A 570 5.57 17.11 -26.36
C ASP A 570 4.42 16.28 -26.96
N ASN A 571 3.88 15.30 -26.22
CA ASN A 571 2.77 14.43 -26.64
C ASN A 571 1.38 14.85 -26.12
N LEU A 572 1.28 15.96 -25.37
CA LEU A 572 0.05 16.54 -24.79
C LEU A 572 -0.99 17.03 -25.83
N THR A 573 -0.84 16.64 -27.11
CA THR A 573 -1.86 16.81 -28.15
C THR A 573 -2.61 15.52 -28.48
N GLN A 574 -2.27 14.38 -27.86
CA GLN A 574 -2.88 13.07 -28.12
C GLN A 574 -3.49 12.37 -26.88
N LEU A 575 -3.25 12.89 -25.67
CA LEU A 575 -3.93 12.52 -24.42
C LEU A 575 -5.06 13.51 -24.15
#